data_AF-A0A846PL56-F1
#
_entry.id   AF-A0A846PL56-F1
#
_cell.length_a   1.000
_cell.length_b   1.000
_cell.length_c   1.000
_cell.angle_alpha   90.00
_cell.angle_beta   90.00
_cell.angle_gamma   90.00
#
_symmetry.space_group_name_H-M   'P 1'
#
loop_
_entity.id
_entity.type
_entity.pdbx_description
1 polymer ?
#
loop_
_entity_poly.entity_id
_entity_poly.type
_entity_poly.pdbx_seq_one_letter_code
_entity_poly.pdbx_strand_id
1 'polypeptide(L)'
;MTDKELETLGGEIGEGDIPVLRTDQTKKWGQPDFYVTSPYLTGEACEWLVNRKVKANVFDFSIDSLALDPIHEILLSHNVYNIEYVT
;
A
#
# COMPACT_ATOMS: atom_id res chain seq x y z
N MET A 1 1.79 -1.35 7.27
CA MET A 1 0.43 -1.92 7.10
C MET A 1 0.59 -3.40 6.82
N THR A 2 -0.08 -4.22 7.63
CA THR A 2 0.00 -5.69 7.63
C THR A 2 -1.21 -6.31 6.94
N ASP A 3 -1.09 -7.57 6.53
CA ASP A 3 -2.18 -8.39 6.01
C ASP A 3 -3.38 -8.46 6.97
N LYS A 4 -3.14 -8.55 8.28
CA LYS A 4 -4.20 -8.59 9.30
C LYS A 4 -4.97 -7.27 9.40
N GLU A 5 -4.28 -6.14 9.28
CA GLU A 5 -4.93 -4.83 9.21
C GLU A 5 -5.80 -4.72 7.96
N LEU A 6 -5.29 -5.18 6.81
CA LEU A 6 -6.05 -5.21 5.56
C LEU A 6 -7.27 -6.12 5.64
N GLU A 7 -7.13 -7.32 6.20
CA GLU A 7 -8.25 -8.24 6.38
C GLU A 7 -9.34 -7.65 7.29
N THR A 8 -8.93 -6.98 8.38
CA THR A 8 -9.87 -6.38 9.33
C THR A 8 -10.62 -5.19 8.73
N LEU A 9 -9.93 -4.36 7.93
CA LEU A 9 -10.48 -3.10 7.42
C LEU A 9 -11.12 -3.22 6.04
N GLY A 10 -10.70 -4.21 5.25
CA GLY A 10 -11.03 -4.36 3.84
C GLY A 10 -11.34 -5.80 3.43
N GLY A 11 -11.82 -6.62 4.36
CA GLY A 11 -12.11 -8.04 4.11
C GLY A 11 -13.02 -8.31 2.91
N GLU A 12 -13.88 -7.36 2.55
CA GLU A 12 -14.81 -7.43 1.40
C GLU A 12 -14.18 -7.11 0.04
N ILE A 13 -12.94 -6.60 -0.01
CA ILE A 13 -12.24 -6.30 -1.27
C ILE A 13 -12.08 -7.57 -2.10
N GLY A 14 -12.39 -7.48 -3.40
CA GLY A 14 -12.33 -8.59 -4.34
C GLY A 14 -11.64 -8.26 -5.66
N GLU A 15 -11.82 -9.17 -6.61
CA GLU A 15 -11.20 -9.10 -7.93
C GLU A 15 -11.65 -7.85 -8.70
N GLY A 16 -10.67 -7.09 -9.21
CA GLY A 16 -10.91 -5.89 -10.02
C GLY A 16 -11.13 -4.61 -9.23
N ASP A 17 -11.27 -4.68 -7.90
CA ASP A 17 -11.42 -3.51 -7.04
C ASP A 17 -10.16 -2.64 -7.03
N ILE A 18 -10.33 -1.38 -6.61
CA ILE A 18 -9.25 -0.40 -6.44
C ILE A 18 -9.31 0.13 -5.01
N PRO A 19 -8.66 -0.53 -4.03
CA PRO A 19 -8.63 -0.04 -2.66
C PRO A 19 -7.80 1.24 -2.53
N VAL A 20 -8.25 2.09 -1.61
CA VAL A 20 -7.57 3.34 -1.21
C VAL A 20 -7.07 3.17 0.22
N LEU A 21 -5.76 3.12 0.39
CA LEU A 21 -5.08 2.93 1.67
C LEU A 21 -4.65 4.32 2.17
N ARG A 22 -5.48 4.89 3.03
CA ARG A 22 -5.32 6.26 3.54
C ARG A 22 -4.77 6.26 4.96
N THR A 23 -3.70 7.02 5.19
CA THR A 23 -3.00 7.16 6.46
C THR A 23 -2.90 8.61 6.95
N ASP A 24 -3.38 9.56 6.13
CA ASP A 24 -3.20 10.99 6.27
C ASP A 24 -1.72 11.43 6.29
N GLN A 25 -0.80 10.61 5.77
CA GLN A 25 0.65 10.90 5.82
C GLN A 25 1.02 12.17 5.03
N THR A 26 0.31 12.47 3.94
CA THR A 26 0.47 13.70 3.15
C THR A 26 0.22 14.98 3.96
N LYS A 27 -0.48 14.94 5.10
CA LYS A 27 -0.60 16.11 6.00
C LYS A 27 0.74 16.57 6.57
N LYS A 28 1.74 15.71 6.58
CA LYS A 28 3.12 16.02 7.03
C LYS A 28 4.03 16.44 5.88
N TRP A 29 3.52 16.62 4.65
CA TRP A 29 4.34 16.91 3.48
C TRP A 29 5.30 18.10 3.72
N GLY A 30 6.57 17.91 3.37
CA GLY A 30 7.62 18.91 3.58
C GLY A 30 8.15 19.02 5.03
N GLN A 31 7.61 18.27 5.98
CA GLN A 31 8.13 18.19 7.35
C GLN A 31 9.16 17.05 7.48
N PRO A 32 10.15 17.16 8.39
CA PRO A 32 11.12 16.09 8.64
C PRO A 32 10.46 14.74 8.97
N ASP A 33 9.37 14.78 9.74
CA ASP A 33 8.63 13.59 10.17
C ASP A 33 7.94 12.83 9.02
N PHE A 34 7.81 13.47 7.84
CA PHE A 34 7.22 12.85 6.66
C PHE A 34 7.94 11.55 6.26
N TYR A 35 9.27 11.54 6.33
CA TYR A 35 10.05 10.35 5.98
C TYR A 35 10.29 9.44 7.19
N VAL A 36 10.49 10.03 8.36
CA VAL A 36 10.86 9.28 9.59
C VAL A 36 9.72 8.41 10.10
N THR A 37 8.48 8.89 9.96
CA THR A 37 7.29 8.22 10.48
C THR A 37 6.36 7.71 9.38
N SER A 38 6.86 7.62 8.15
CA SER A 38 6.05 7.14 7.03
C SER A 38 5.61 5.70 7.29
N PRO A 39 4.31 5.38 7.11
CA PRO A 39 3.90 4.01 6.97
C PRO A 39 4.51 3.42 5.68
N TYR A 40 4.47 2.10 5.60
CA TYR A 40 4.91 1.29 4.46
C TYR A 40 4.05 0.03 4.39
N LEU A 41 4.14 -0.72 3.29
CA LEU A 41 3.45 -2.00 3.11
C LEU A 41 4.37 -3.16 3.47
N THR A 42 3.91 -4.14 4.25
CA THR A 42 4.71 -5.37 4.46
C THR A 42 4.58 -6.32 3.27
N GLY A 43 5.52 -7.27 3.13
CA GLY A 43 5.43 -8.32 2.11
C GLY A 43 4.13 -9.12 2.18
N GLU A 44 3.66 -9.46 3.39
CA GLU A 44 2.39 -10.18 3.56
C GLU A 44 1.18 -9.35 3.12
N ALA A 45 1.19 -8.04 3.39
CA ALA A 45 0.14 -7.14 2.95
C ALA A 45 0.15 -6.97 1.41
N CYS A 46 1.33 -6.98 0.79
CA CYS A 46 1.48 -7.00 -0.66
C CYS A 46 0.87 -8.28 -1.26
N GLU A 47 1.23 -9.45 -0.74
CA GLU A 47 0.67 -10.74 -1.16
C GLU A 47 -0.85 -10.79 -0.97
N TRP A 48 -1.36 -10.22 0.11
CA TRP A 48 -2.80 -10.14 0.38
C TRP A 48 -3.55 -9.38 -0.74
N LEU A 49 -2.99 -8.26 -1.22
CA LEU A 49 -3.57 -7.48 -2.32
C LEU A 49 -3.51 -8.24 -3.65
N VAL A 50 -2.38 -8.88 -3.95
CA VAL A 50 -2.21 -9.71 -5.15
C VAL A 50 -3.19 -10.88 -5.18
N ASN A 51 -3.35 -11.59 -4.05
CA ASN A 51 -4.23 -12.75 -3.96
C ASN A 51 -5.71 -12.39 -4.16
N ARG A 52 -6.10 -11.16 -3.80
CA ARG A 52 -7.42 -10.61 -4.08
C ARG A 52 -7.60 -10.14 -5.53
N LYS A 53 -6.54 -10.11 -6.32
CA LYS A 53 -6.52 -9.64 -7.72
C LYS A 53 -7.14 -8.25 -7.87
N VAL A 54 -6.79 -7.36 -6.95
CA VAL A 54 -7.14 -5.95 -7.08
C VAL A 54 -6.50 -5.40 -8.35
N LYS A 55 -7.18 -4.47 -9.03
CA LYS A 55 -6.70 -3.94 -10.31
C LYS A 55 -5.59 -2.91 -10.11
N ALA A 56 -5.73 -2.12 -9.06
CA ALA A 56 -4.82 -1.05 -8.69
C ALA A 56 -4.90 -0.80 -7.19
N ASN A 57 -3.89 -0.16 -6.62
CA ASN A 57 -3.91 0.34 -5.25
C ASN A 57 -3.58 1.82 -5.23
N VAL A 58 -4.25 2.55 -4.36
CA VAL A 58 -4.03 3.98 -4.17
C VAL A 58 -3.50 4.21 -2.75
N PHE A 59 -2.40 4.93 -2.63
CA PHE A 59 -1.70 5.17 -1.38
C PHE A 59 -1.44 6.66 -1.19
N ASP A 60 -1.57 7.16 0.04
CA ASP A 60 -1.11 8.50 0.43
C ASP A 60 0.30 8.48 1.08
N PHE A 61 1.02 7.38 0.91
CA PHE A 61 2.35 7.13 1.45
C PHE A 61 3.19 6.31 0.45
N SER A 62 4.50 6.18 0.71
CA SER A 62 5.38 5.29 -0.08
C SER A 62 5.18 3.84 0.34
N ILE A 63 5.01 2.92 -0.61
CA ILE A 63 4.78 1.50 -0.26
C ILE A 63 6.05 0.79 0.22
N ASP A 64 7.23 1.25 -0.22
CA ASP A 64 8.50 0.66 0.19
C ASP A 64 8.90 1.18 1.57
N SER A 65 9.48 0.28 2.37
CA SER A 65 10.21 0.67 3.56
C SER A 65 11.70 0.85 3.25
N LEU A 66 12.50 1.23 4.25
CA LEU A 66 13.96 1.13 4.13
C LEU A 66 14.44 -0.33 4.06
N ALA A 67 13.56 -1.31 4.36
CA ALA A 67 13.84 -2.71 4.12
C ALA A 67 13.73 -3.01 2.63
N LEU A 68 14.59 -3.90 2.14
CA LEU A 68 14.72 -4.30 0.73
C LEU A 68 13.56 -5.20 0.25
N ASP A 69 12.36 -5.07 0.82
CA ASP A 69 11.21 -5.85 0.39
C ASP A 69 10.80 -5.38 -1.02
N PRO A 70 10.67 -6.28 -2.01
CA PRO A 70 10.49 -5.90 -3.41
C PRO A 70 9.02 -5.59 -3.72
N ILE A 71 8.38 -4.72 -2.94
CA ILE A 71 6.92 -4.47 -3.00
C ILE A 71 6.48 -3.99 -4.38
N HIS A 72 7.19 -3.01 -4.95
CA HIS A 72 6.95 -2.56 -6.32
C HIS A 72 7.06 -3.69 -7.34
N GLU A 73 8.09 -4.53 -7.22
CA GLU A 73 8.32 -5.66 -8.15
C GLU A 73 7.17 -6.67 -8.07
N ILE A 74 6.74 -7.04 -6.86
CA ILE A 74 5.66 -8.00 -6.66
C ILE A 74 4.34 -7.47 -7.25
N LEU A 75 3.93 -6.24 -6.90
CA LEU A 75 2.66 -5.68 -7.40
C LEU A 75 2.67 -5.54 -8.92
N LEU A 76 3.73 -4.97 -9.49
CA LEU A 76 3.80 -4.70 -10.93
C LEU A 76 3.95 -5.99 -11.75
N SER A 77 4.68 -7.00 -11.26
CA SER A 77 4.77 -8.32 -11.92
C SER A 77 3.44 -9.08 -11.96
N HIS A 78 2.53 -8.77 -11.04
CA HIS A 78 1.16 -9.32 -11.01
C HIS A 78 0.11 -8.42 -11.68
N ASN A 79 0.55 -7.42 -12.47
CA ASN A 79 -0.31 -6.46 -13.18
C ASN A 79 -1.21 -5.63 -12.26
N VAL A 80 -0.76 -5.36 -11.03
CA VAL A 80 -1.44 -4.48 -10.08
C VAL A 80 -0.81 -3.08 -10.15
N TYR A 81 -1.59 -2.08 -10.55
CA TYR A 81 -1.06 -0.70 -10.65
C TYR A 81 -0.91 -0.05 -9.27
N ASN A 82 0.10 0.80 -9.11
CA ASN A 82 0.31 1.60 -7.89
C ASN A 82 0.18 3.09 -8.20
N ILE A 83 -0.58 3.79 -7.37
CA ILE A 83 -0.76 5.24 -7.43
C ILE A 83 -0.40 5.80 -6.04
N GLU A 84 0.75 6.44 -5.92
CA GLU A 84 1.30 6.92 -4.64
C GLU A 84 1.13 8.42 -4.45
N TYR A 85 1.22 8.85 -3.18
CA TYR A 85 1.16 10.24 -2.72
C TYR A 85 -0.10 11.01 -3.15
N VAL A 86 -1.26 10.33 -3.15
CA VAL A 86 -2.55 11.00 -3.38
C VAL A 86 -3.03 11.79 -2.15
N THR A 87 -3.97 12.72 -2.35
CA THR A 87 -4.60 13.52 -1.29
C THR A 87 -6.11 13.59 -1.44
#